data_AF-A0A8C2JJI7-F1
#
_entry.id   AF-A0A8C2JJI7-F1
#
_cell.length_a   1.000
_cell.length_b   1.000
_cell.length_c   1.000
_cell.angle_alpha   90.00
_cell.angle_beta   90.00
_cell.angle_gamma   90.00
#
_symmetry.space_group_name_H-M   'P 1'
#
loop_
_entity.id
_entity.type
_entity.pdbx_description
1 polymer ?
#
loop_
_entity_poly.entity_id
_entity_poly.type
_entity_poly.pdbx_seq_one_letter_code
_entity_poly.pdbx_strand_id
1 'polypeptide(L)' 'SLEGDYQLLQHEVLCSLTNTYEVLEFLGRGTFGQVVKCWKRGTSEIVAIKILKNHPSYARQGQIEVSILNHTCLV' A
#
# COMPACT_ATOMS: atom_id res chain seq x y z
N SER A 1 -12.98 12.15 -5.17
CA SER A 1 -12.23 13.38 -4.80
C SER A 1 -11.25 13.70 -5.91
N LEU A 2 -10.84 14.96 -6.05
CA LEU A 2 -9.97 15.43 -7.14
C LEU A 2 -8.79 14.44 -7.35
N GLU A 3 -8.58 14.02 -8.60
CA GLU A 3 -7.41 13.25 -9.08
C GLU A 3 -7.40 11.70 -8.95
N GLY A 4 -8.56 11.03 -8.86
CA GLY A 4 -8.62 9.57 -9.07
C GLY A 4 -7.89 8.74 -7.99
N ASP A 5 -7.63 9.34 -6.84
CA ASP A 5 -7.03 8.66 -5.71
C ASP A 5 -8.03 7.65 -5.12
N TYR A 6 -7.54 6.44 -4.87
CA TYR A 6 -8.29 5.39 -4.18
C TYR A 6 -8.75 5.87 -2.80
N GLN A 7 -10.04 5.80 -2.52
CA GLN A 7 -10.60 6.14 -1.21
C GLN A 7 -10.44 4.95 -0.27
N LEU A 8 -9.46 5.03 0.62
CA LEU A 8 -9.18 4.01 1.61
C LEU A 8 -10.25 4.00 2.69
N LEU A 9 -10.74 2.81 3.01
CA LEU A 9 -11.65 2.60 4.14
C LEU A 9 -10.92 1.85 5.26
N GLN A 10 -11.19 2.27 6.51
CA GLN A 10 -10.75 1.50 7.66
C GLN A 10 -11.44 0.12 7.64
N HIS A 11 -10.70 -0.93 8.03
CA HIS A 11 -11.09 -2.34 7.94
C HIS A 11 -11.23 -2.91 6.52
N GLU A 12 -10.87 -2.14 5.50
CA GLU A 12 -10.75 -2.68 4.16
C GLU A 12 -9.71 -3.80 4.10
N VAL A 13 -9.99 -4.83 3.31
CA VAL A 13 -9.14 -6.00 3.17
C VAL A 13 -8.37 -5.92 1.85
N LEU A 14 -7.05 -5.81 1.95
CA LEU A 14 -6.12 -5.85 0.83
C LEU A 14 -5.56 -7.27 0.67
N CYS A 15 -5.45 -7.76 -0.56
CA CYS A 15 -4.95 -9.10 -0.84
C CYS A 15 -3.74 -9.05 -1.78
N SER A 16 -2.72 -9.82 -1.44
CA SER A 16 -1.67 -10.22 -2.40
C SER A 16 -1.91 -11.66 -2.85
N LEU A 17 -0.99 -12.23 -3.65
CA LEU A 17 -1.08 -13.63 -4.09
C LEU A 17 -1.04 -14.63 -2.93
N THR A 18 -0.45 -14.26 -1.79
CA THR A 18 -0.17 -15.18 -0.68
C THR A 18 -0.63 -14.69 0.69
N ASN A 19 -1.02 -13.42 0.81
CA ASN A 19 -1.34 -12.81 2.10
C ASN A 19 -2.56 -11.91 2.03
N THR A 20 -3.15 -11.68 3.20
CA THR A 20 -4.30 -10.79 3.39
C THR A 20 -3.98 -9.78 4.48
N TYR A 21 -4.35 -8.53 4.25
CA TYR A 21 -4.04 -7.41 5.13
C TYR A 21 -5.31 -6.63 5.42
N GLU A 22 -5.51 -6.26 6.68
CA GLU A 22 -6.62 -5.40 7.09
C GLU A 22 -6.12 -4.00 7.37
N VAL A 23 -6.69 -3.00 6.71
CA VAL A 23 -6.36 -1.59 6.91
C VAL A 23 -6.81 -1.16 8.29
N LEU A 24 -5.88 -0.70 9.12
CA LEU A 24 -6.17 -0.19 10.45
C LEU A 24 -6.25 1.33 10.48
N GLU A 25 -5.35 2.00 9.76
CA GLU A 25 -5.18 3.44 9.86
C GLU A 25 -4.47 4.00 8.62
N PHE A 26 -4.84 5.22 8.22
CA PHE A 26 -4.10 5.98 7.22
C PHE A 26 -2.88 6.64 7.85
N LEU A 27 -1.70 6.45 7.27
CA LEU A 27 -0.44 7.01 7.78
C LEU A 27 0.01 8.27 7.04
N GLY A 28 -0.27 8.36 5.73
CA GLY A 28 0.14 9.55 4.97
C GLY A 28 -0.05 9.42 3.46
N ARG A 29 0.07 10.56 2.77
CA ARG A 29 0.00 10.67 1.32
C ARG A 29 1.22 11.41 0.82
N GLY A 30 1.81 10.92 -0.26
CA GLY A 30 2.89 11.58 -0.99
C GLY A 30 2.65 11.57 -2.48
N THR A 31 3.63 12.07 -3.24
CA THR A 31 3.58 12.18 -4.70
C THR A 31 3.23 10.86 -5.40
N PHE A 32 3.73 9.74 -4.86
CA PHE A 32 3.63 8.42 -5.50
C PHE A 32 2.44 7.58 -5.04
N GLY A 33 1.71 8.00 -4.01
CA GLY A 33 0.63 7.19 -3.46
C GLY A 33 0.29 7.47 -2.00
N GLN A 34 -0.39 6.51 -1.39
CA GLN A 34 -0.88 6.57 -0.02
C GLN A 34 -0.25 5.44 0.79
N VAL A 35 0.03 5.70 2.07
CA VAL A 35 0.58 4.71 3.00
C VAL A 35 -0.45 4.45 4.09
N VAL A 36 -0.69 3.17 4.37
CA VAL A 36 -1.60 2.71 5.42
C VAL A 36 -0.89 1.75 6.36
N LYS A 37 -1.34 1.75 7.62
CA LYS A 37 -1.00 0.74 8.60
C LYS A 37 -1.97 -0.42 8.45
N CYS A 38 -1.44 -1.62 8.31
CA CYS A 38 -2.25 -2.82 8.19
C CYS A 38 -1.84 -3.89 9.19
N TRP A 39 -2.81 -4.70 9.58
CA TRP A 39 -2.54 -5.98 10.23
C TRP A 39 -2.47 -7.08 9.17
N LYS A 40 -1.37 -7.84 9.14
CA LYS A 40 -1.27 -9.04 8.29
C LYS A 40 -2.03 -10.18 8.95
N ARG A 41 -3.15 -10.59 8.35
CA ARG A 41 -4.02 -11.61 8.91
C ARG A 41 -3.29 -12.95 9.01
N GLY A 42 -3.55 -13.67 10.10
CA GLY A 42 -2.88 -14.95 10.39
C GLY A 42 -1.48 -14.80 11.00
N THR A 43 -0.99 -13.57 11.20
CA THR A 43 0.24 -13.31 11.97
C THR A 43 -0.03 -12.23 13.03
N SER A 44 0.96 -11.92 13.87
CA SER A 44 0.90 -10.79 14.81
C SER A 44 1.60 -9.54 14.24
N GLU A 45 1.83 -9.50 12.93
CA GLU A 45 2.64 -8.45 12.30
C GLU A 45 1.79 -7.23 11.91
N ILE A 46 2.29 -6.06 12.28
CA ILE A 46 1.79 -4.75 11.81
C ILE A 46 2.76 -4.24 10.75
N VAL A 47 2.24 -3.89 9.58
CA VAL A 47 3.03 -3.46 8.43
C VAL A 47 2.53 -2.13 7.89
N ALA A 48 3.41 -1.41 7.20
CA ALA A 48 3.02 -0.28 6.36
C ALA A 48 2.88 -0.76 4.90
N ILE A 49 1.77 -0.45 4.25
CA ILE A 49 1.50 -0.76 2.84
C ILE A 49 1.39 0.54 2.07
N LYS A 50 2.11 0.65 0.95
CA LYS A 50 2.10 1.83 0.07
C LYS A 50 1.31 1.52 -1.19
N ILE A 51 0.13 2.10 -1.29
CA ILE A 51 -0.78 1.97 -2.42
C ILE A 51 -0.41 3.03 -3.45
N LEU A 52 0.13 2.58 -4.59
CA LEU A 52 0.58 3.46 -5.67
C LEU A 52 -0.63 4.03 -6.44
N LYS A 53 -0.49 5.27 -6.93
CA LYS A 53 -1.49 5.86 -7.82
C LYS A 53 -1.53 5.10 -9.14
N ASN A 54 -2.72 4.82 -9.66
CA ASN A 54 -2.90 4.17 -10.96
C ASN A 54 -2.61 5.14 -12.12
N HIS A 55 -1.33 5.42 -12.37
CA HIS A 55 -0.87 6.19 -13.52
C HIS A 55 0.22 5.39 -14.28
N PRO A 56 0.16 5.31 -15.61
CA PRO A 56 1.10 4.50 -16.40
C PRO A 56 2.58 4.87 -16.19
N SER A 57 2.87 6.12 -15.84
CA SER A 57 4.22 6.58 -15.47
C SER A 57 4.76 5.97 -14.16
N TYR A 58 3.88 5.62 -13.21
CA TYR A 58 4.26 5.05 -11.92
C TYR A 58 4.35 3.53 -11.93
N ALA A 59 3.74 2.84 -12.90
CA ALA A 59 3.85 1.39 -13.05
C ALA A 59 5.32 0.95 -13.28
N ARG A 60 6.08 1.71 -14.08
CA ARG A 60 7.51 1.47 -14.29
C ARG A 60 8.36 1.80 -13.06
N GLN A 61 8.00 2.84 -12.31
CA GLN A 61 8.75 3.27 -11.12
C GLN A 61 8.47 2.36 -9.91
N GLY A 62 7.26 1.80 -9.78
CA GLY A 62 6.91 0.84 -8.73
C GLY A 62 7.77 -0.42 -8.78
N GLN A 63 8.11 -0.91 -9.97
CA GLN A 63 9.05 -2.03 -10.15
C GLN A 63 10.48 -1.69 -9.71
N ILE A 64 10.89 -0.41 -9.86
CA ILE A 64 12.21 0.08 -9.43
C ILE A 64 12.25 0.23 -7.89
N GLU A 65 11.20 0.79 -7.26
CA GLU A 65 11.12 0.91 -5.79
C GLU A 65 11.16 -0.46 -5.09
N VAL A 66 10.51 -1.49 -5.65
CA VAL A 66 10.55 -2.87 -5.12
C VAL A 66 11.98 -3.44 -5.10
N SER A 67 12.84 -3.02 -6.03
CA SER A 67 14.23 -3.50 -6.10
C SER A 67 15.17 -2.75 -5.14
N ILE A 68 14.78 -1.58 -4.64
CA ILE A 68 15.65 -0.70 -3.83
C ILE A 68 15.30 -0.78 -2.33
N LEU A 69 14.02 -0.98 -1.95
CA LEU A 69 13.60 -0.98 -0.55
C LEU A 69 13.40 -2.40 0.01
N ASN A 70 14.49 -3.02 0.46
CA ASN A 70 14.47 -4.40 0.97
C ASN A 70 13.73 -4.59 2.32
N HIS A 71 13.18 -3.56 2.99
CA HIS A 71 12.64 -3.73 4.35
C HIS A 71 11.34 -3.00 4.74
N THR A 72 10.63 -2.23 3.88
CA THR A 72 9.45 -1.47 4.41
C THR A 72 8.31 -1.13 3.42
N CYS A 73 8.25 -1.71 2.23
CA CYS A 73 7.08 -1.52 1.36
C CYS A 73 6.67 -2.85 0.73
N LEU A 74 5.60 -3.43 1.25
CA LEU A 74 4.81 -4.38 0.47
C LEU A 74 3.85 -3.56 -0.38
N VAL A 75 3.98 -3.74 -1.70
CA VAL A 75 3.01 -3.28 -2.70
C VAL A 75 1.69 -4.02 -2.53
#